data_AF-A0A941KZH1-F1
#
_entry.id   AF-A0A941KZH1-F1
#
_cell.length_a   1.000
_cell.length_b   1.000
_cell.length_c   1.000
_cell.angle_alpha   90.00
_cell.angle_beta   90.00
_cell.angle_gamma   90.00
#
_symmetry.space_group_name_H-M   'P 1'
#
loop_
_entity.id
_entity.type
_entity.pdbx_description
1 polymer ?
#
loop_
_entity_poly.entity_id
_entity_poly.type
_entity_poly.pdbx_seq_one_letter_code
_entity_poly.pdbx_strand_id
1 'polypeptide(L)'
;MDRETLERAAQRGIISHAQLQELITFSSAENSDESAGEEQLRFIRNFGDIFITLGVLFVTFSVAALNLSQLQWLLPAALFLGAAEWLVRIRRLALPGIAILISTLYFLSKALGISQFETATLQFLTLSGCSFLFYLRYRMPFSLLPVAAGLVAAVISSIGVDILRHQLVFSALGLTVFLVAMSFDARDRKRQLRASDCGFWLHLLASPLIVHGMMTTLLFSDAGVLDAGTNREIVLLLFFILFLLTALFVDRRAMLVSSLSYALYAIFKVVSSNILDSSNLPLMIFIGFGIFIVLFGTYWYKLRRLIFAAFRGSWPARFVPEI
;
A
#
# COMPACT_ATOMS: atom_id res chain seq x y z
N MET A 1 -22.02 -1.68 20.02
CA MET A 1 -22.22 -1.31 21.44
C MET A 1 -21.67 -2.44 22.31
N ASP A 2 -21.04 -2.16 23.45
CA ASP A 2 -20.35 -3.21 24.23
C ASP A 2 -21.33 -4.06 25.06
N ARG A 3 -21.10 -5.38 25.14
CA ARG A 3 -22.04 -6.34 25.77
C ARG A 3 -22.30 -6.02 27.25
N GLU A 4 -21.28 -5.58 27.97
CA GLU A 4 -21.38 -5.17 29.37
C GLU A 4 -22.30 -3.95 29.57
N THR A 5 -22.44 -3.08 28.57
CA THR A 5 -23.32 -1.91 28.64
C THR A 5 -24.79 -2.33 28.49
N LEU A 6 -25.06 -3.29 27.61
CA LEU A 6 -26.39 -3.87 27.40
C LEU A 6 -26.86 -4.67 28.63
N GLU A 7 -25.98 -5.47 29.23
CA GLU A 7 -26.28 -6.22 30.45
C GLU A 7 -26.56 -5.27 31.64
N ARG A 8 -25.79 -4.18 31.78
CA ARG A 8 -26.07 -3.13 32.77
C ARG A 8 -27.39 -2.40 32.54
N ALA A 9 -27.76 -2.15 31.28
CA ALA A 9 -29.05 -1.54 30.94
C ALA A 9 -30.22 -2.46 31.31
N ALA A 10 -30.06 -3.77 31.11
CA ALA A 10 -31.05 -4.77 31.50
C ALA A 10 -31.18 -4.90 33.03
N GLN A 11 -30.07 -4.87 33.77
CA GLN A 11 -30.08 -4.87 35.24
C GLN A 11 -30.74 -3.61 35.83
N ARG A 12 -30.66 -2.48 35.13
CA ARG A 12 -31.33 -1.22 35.51
C ARG A 12 -32.79 -1.15 35.07
N GLY A 13 -33.33 -2.20 34.45
CA GLY A 13 -34.73 -2.24 33.98
C GLY A 13 -35.03 -1.29 32.82
N ILE A 14 -34.01 -0.74 32.16
CA ILE A 14 -34.16 0.16 31.00
C ILE A 14 -34.61 -0.65 29.77
N ILE A 15 -34.16 -1.90 29.67
CA ILE A 15 -34.55 -2.87 28.65
C ILE A 15 -34.91 -4.21 29.30
N SER A 16 -35.83 -4.96 28.71
CA SER A 16 -36.21 -6.30 29.18
C SER A 16 -35.15 -7.36 28.83
N HIS A 17 -35.13 -8.47 29.55
CA HIS A 17 -34.20 -9.58 29.27
C HIS A 17 -34.45 -10.25 27.91
N ALA A 18 -35.69 -10.23 27.40
CA ALA A 18 -35.99 -10.69 26.04
C ALA A 18 -35.38 -9.75 24.99
N GLN A 19 -35.52 -8.44 25.17
CA GLN A 19 -34.93 -7.43 24.28
C GLN A 19 -33.39 -7.45 24.29
N LEU A 20 -32.77 -7.77 25.43
CA LEU A 20 -31.32 -7.95 25.52
C LEU A 20 -30.83 -9.01 24.55
N GLN A 21 -31.51 -10.16 24.49
CA GLN A 21 -31.10 -11.28 23.65
C GLN A 21 -31.34 -11.00 22.16
N GLU A 22 -32.42 -10.30 21.83
CA GLU A 22 -32.68 -9.81 20.47
C GLU A 22 -31.66 -8.75 20.04
N LEU A 23 -31.29 -7.80 20.91
CA LEU A 23 -30.28 -6.77 20.62
C LEU A 23 -28.87 -7.37 20.46
N ILE A 24 -28.52 -8.40 21.23
CA ILE A 24 -27.27 -9.15 21.05
C ILE A 24 -27.27 -9.87 19.69
N THR A 25 -28.40 -10.46 19.31
CA THR A 25 -28.56 -11.15 18.02
C THR A 25 -28.54 -10.17 16.85
N PHE A 26 -29.21 -9.02 16.97
CA PHE A 26 -29.21 -7.94 15.99
C PHE A 26 -27.81 -7.34 15.82
N SER A 27 -27.11 -7.02 16.91
CA SER A 27 -25.75 -6.47 16.84
C SER A 27 -24.73 -7.48 16.27
N SER A 28 -24.92 -8.78 16.50
CA SER A 28 -24.06 -9.80 15.88
C SER A 28 -24.36 -10.00 14.40
N ALA A 29 -25.61 -9.84 13.97
CA ALA A 29 -26.00 -9.82 12.55
C ALA A 29 -25.49 -8.56 11.82
N GLU A 30 -25.61 -7.39 12.44
CA GLU A 30 -25.14 -6.10 11.88
C GLU A 30 -23.62 -6.08 11.74
N ASN A 31 -22.89 -6.63 12.73
CA ASN A 31 -21.44 -6.85 12.58
C ASN A 31 -21.11 -7.84 11.45
N SER A 32 -21.98 -8.78 11.09
CA SER A 32 -21.73 -9.69 9.96
C SER A 32 -21.94 -9.03 8.58
N ASP A 33 -22.82 -8.03 8.49
CA ASP A 33 -23.06 -7.25 7.26
C ASP A 33 -22.11 -6.04 7.11
N GLU A 34 -21.71 -5.37 8.20
CA GLU A 34 -20.75 -4.24 8.15
C GLU A 34 -19.28 -4.69 8.09
N SER A 35 -18.92 -5.90 8.56
CA SER A 35 -17.51 -6.34 8.64
C SER A 35 -17.00 -7.15 7.44
N ALA A 36 -17.86 -7.48 6.46
CA ALA A 36 -17.47 -8.32 5.33
C ALA A 36 -16.67 -7.60 4.22
N GLY A 37 -16.50 -6.28 4.31
CA GLY A 37 -15.87 -5.53 3.21
C GLY A 37 -15.25 -4.17 3.54
N GLU A 38 -15.34 -3.66 4.77
CA GLU A 38 -14.63 -2.42 5.08
C GLU A 38 -13.23 -2.72 5.59
N GLU A 39 -12.21 -2.40 4.79
CA GLU A 39 -10.85 -2.15 5.29
C GLU A 39 -10.91 -0.91 6.20
N GLN A 40 -11.59 -1.01 7.34
CA GLN A 40 -11.40 -0.07 8.44
C GLN A 40 -10.00 -0.33 8.96
N LEU A 41 -9.06 0.40 8.36
CA LEU A 41 -7.81 0.75 8.97
C LEU A 41 -8.15 1.31 10.36
N ARG A 42 -8.12 0.45 11.38
CA ARG A 42 -8.17 0.80 12.82
C ARG A 42 -6.92 1.59 13.23
N PHE A 43 -6.42 2.45 12.34
CA PHE A 43 -5.14 3.15 12.42
C PHE A 43 -5.21 4.41 13.26
N ILE A 44 -6.40 4.85 13.70
CA ILE A 44 -6.54 5.96 14.65
C ILE A 44 -7.54 5.54 15.72
N ARG A 45 -7.15 4.59 16.57
CA ARG A 45 -7.96 4.20 17.73
C ARG A 45 -7.77 5.12 18.94
N ASN A 46 -6.74 5.98 18.92
CA ASN A 46 -6.43 6.88 20.03
C ASN A 46 -5.56 8.05 19.55
N PHE A 47 -5.91 9.30 19.87
CA PHE A 47 -5.05 10.48 19.62
C PHE A 47 -3.63 10.30 20.19
N GLY A 48 -3.48 9.44 21.21
CA GLY A 48 -2.18 9.05 21.76
C GLY A 48 -1.20 8.44 20.74
N ASP A 49 -1.68 7.67 19.76
CA ASP A 49 -0.80 7.03 18.76
C ASP A 49 -0.18 8.08 17.84
N ILE A 50 -0.94 9.12 17.50
CA ILE A 50 -0.46 10.26 16.71
C ILE A 50 0.61 11.02 17.51
N PHE A 51 0.35 11.30 18.80
CA PHE A 51 1.30 12.01 19.65
C PHE A 51 2.62 11.26 19.81
N ILE A 52 2.56 9.94 20.06
CA ILE A 52 3.76 9.10 20.15
C ILE A 52 4.50 9.07 18.82
N THR A 53 3.79 8.95 17.70
CA THR A 53 4.39 8.95 16.36
C THR A 53 5.12 10.26 16.09
N LEU A 54 4.52 11.41 16.42
CA LEU A 54 5.17 12.71 16.32
C LEU A 54 6.43 12.79 17.20
N GLY A 55 6.38 12.27 18.43
CA GLY A 55 7.55 12.17 19.29
C GLY A 55 8.69 11.36 18.66
N VAL A 56 8.38 10.20 18.09
CA VAL A 56 9.34 9.35 17.36
C VAL A 56 9.95 10.11 16.17
N LEU A 57 9.12 10.84 15.41
CA LEU A 57 9.59 11.64 14.28
C LEU A 57 10.48 12.80 14.73
N PHE A 58 10.12 13.54 15.79
CA PHE A 58 10.97 14.61 16.31
C PHE A 58 12.33 14.09 16.75
N VAL A 59 12.38 12.99 17.51
CA VAL A 59 13.65 12.35 17.88
C VAL A 59 14.43 11.95 16.63
N THR A 60 13.76 11.39 15.62
CA THR A 60 14.39 11.00 14.36
C THR A 60 15.04 12.19 13.66
N PHE A 61 14.31 13.30 13.50
CA PHE A 61 14.80 14.51 12.86
C PHE A 61 15.94 15.17 13.66
N SER A 62 15.81 15.23 14.99
CA SER A 62 16.87 15.78 15.85
C SER A 62 18.16 14.98 15.74
N VAL A 63 18.09 13.65 15.78
CA VAL A 63 19.28 12.80 15.61
C VAL A 63 19.81 12.88 14.18
N ALA A 64 18.95 12.97 13.17
CA ALA A 64 19.35 13.12 11.78
C ALA A 64 20.12 14.43 11.51
N ALA A 65 19.90 15.48 12.30
CA ALA A 65 20.60 16.75 12.20
C ALA A 65 21.99 16.75 12.89
N LEU A 66 22.33 15.69 13.64
CA LEU A 66 23.64 15.56 14.28
C LEU A 66 24.71 15.16 13.26
N ASN A 67 25.92 15.68 13.44
CA ASN A 67 27.10 15.30 12.66
C ASN A 67 27.75 14.04 13.25
N LEU A 68 27.09 12.89 13.04
CA LEU A 68 27.58 11.59 13.51
C LEU A 68 28.46 10.89 12.46
N SER A 69 29.50 10.20 12.93
CA SER A 69 30.28 9.29 12.08
C SER A 69 29.46 8.05 11.68
N GLN A 70 29.88 7.32 10.65
CA GLN A 70 29.15 6.15 10.13
C GLN A 70 28.80 5.13 11.23
N LEU A 71 29.78 4.73 12.04
CA LEU A 71 29.54 3.73 13.09
C LEU A 71 28.61 4.25 14.21
N GLN A 72 28.59 5.55 14.46
CA GLN A 72 27.74 6.16 15.49
C GLN A 72 26.25 6.08 15.14
N TRP A 73 25.88 5.97 13.85
CA TRP A 73 24.49 5.78 13.43
C TRP A 73 23.89 4.43 13.85
N LEU A 74 24.70 3.44 14.24
CA LEU A 74 24.20 2.18 14.78
C LEU A 74 23.54 2.36 16.16
N LEU A 75 23.99 3.34 16.94
CA LEU A 75 23.44 3.60 18.28
C LEU A 75 21.96 4.02 18.22
N PRO A 76 21.55 5.05 17.46
CA PRO A 76 20.14 5.40 17.35
C PRO A 76 19.32 4.30 16.67
N ALA A 77 19.88 3.55 15.70
CA ALA A 77 19.20 2.39 15.12
C ALA A 77 18.88 1.32 16.20
N ALA A 78 19.86 0.98 17.05
CA ALA A 78 19.69 0.03 18.14
C ALA A 78 18.69 0.53 19.20
N LEU A 79 18.72 1.82 19.55
CA LEU A 79 17.76 2.42 20.48
C LEU A 79 16.34 2.36 19.94
N PHE A 80 16.13 2.61 18.65
CA PHE A 80 14.82 2.51 18.01
C PHE A 80 14.30 1.08 17.95
N LEU A 81 15.18 0.09 17.71
CA LEU A 81 14.82 -1.33 17.84
C LEU A 81 14.45 -1.69 19.28
N GLY A 82 15.17 -1.17 20.27
CA GLY A 82 14.80 -1.30 21.68
C GLY A 82 13.43 -0.67 21.99
N ALA A 83 13.16 0.52 21.47
CA ALA A 83 11.86 1.17 21.59
C ALA A 83 10.74 0.39 20.89
N ALA A 84 11.03 -0.27 19.77
CA ALA A 84 10.08 -1.16 19.09
C ALA A 84 9.63 -2.32 19.98
N GLU A 85 10.52 -2.85 20.81
CA GLU A 85 10.17 -3.91 21.76
C GLU A 85 9.10 -3.45 22.76
N TRP A 86 9.15 -2.19 23.20
CA TRP A 86 8.13 -1.67 24.10
C TRP A 86 6.86 -1.19 23.36
N LEU A 87 7.02 -0.35 22.33
CA LEU A 87 5.89 0.30 21.65
C LEU A 87 5.14 -0.63 20.68
N VAL A 88 5.86 -1.55 20.02
CA VAL A 88 5.27 -2.45 19.02
C VAL A 88 4.91 -3.79 19.62
N ARG A 89 5.80 -4.43 20.39
CA ARG A 89 5.50 -5.76 20.94
C ARG A 89 4.54 -5.71 22.13
N ILE A 90 4.82 -4.84 23.11
CA ILE A 90 4.05 -4.78 24.35
C ILE A 90 2.81 -3.91 24.17
N ARG A 91 2.97 -2.68 23.68
CA ARG A 91 1.85 -1.73 23.49
C ARG A 91 1.02 -1.98 22.21
N ARG A 92 1.52 -2.80 21.27
CA ARG A 92 0.81 -3.19 20.03
C ARG A 92 0.36 -2.01 19.16
N LEU A 93 1.15 -0.93 19.15
CA LEU A 93 0.84 0.28 18.37
C LEU A 93 1.33 0.14 16.92
N ALA A 94 0.45 0.40 15.95
CA ALA A 94 0.77 0.26 14.53
C ALA A 94 1.46 1.51 13.96
N LEU A 95 0.90 2.71 14.17
CA LEU A 95 1.44 3.97 13.64
C LEU A 95 2.86 4.29 14.16
N PRO A 96 3.10 4.28 15.50
CA PRO A 96 4.46 4.41 16.02
C PRO A 96 5.40 3.32 15.49
N GLY A 97 4.90 2.10 15.27
CA GLY A 97 5.69 1.02 14.69
C GLY A 97 6.19 1.31 13.28
N ILE A 98 5.37 1.94 12.44
CA ILE A 98 5.77 2.38 11.09
C ILE A 98 6.88 3.42 11.20
N ALA A 99 6.68 4.45 12.02
CA ALA A 99 7.69 5.49 12.22
C ALA A 99 9.01 4.91 12.74
N ILE A 100 8.97 4.03 13.74
CA ILE A 100 10.16 3.38 14.29
C ILE A 100 10.90 2.56 13.23
N LEU A 101 10.18 1.78 12.41
CA LEU A 101 10.80 0.99 11.35
C LEU A 101 11.48 1.89 10.31
N ILE A 102 10.80 2.94 9.85
CA ILE A 102 11.37 3.89 8.87
C ILE A 102 12.61 4.56 9.44
N SER A 103 12.55 5.05 10.68
CA SER A 103 13.69 5.69 11.34
C SER A 103 14.85 4.73 11.54
N THR A 104 14.58 3.48 11.92
CA THR A 104 15.62 2.44 12.08
C THR A 104 16.31 2.18 10.74
N LEU A 105 15.54 1.98 9.66
CA LEU A 105 16.10 1.76 8.32
C LEU A 105 16.87 2.98 7.82
N TYR A 106 16.41 4.19 8.11
CA TYR A 106 17.14 5.43 7.80
C TYR A 106 18.49 5.47 8.51
N PHE A 107 18.55 5.27 9.84
CA PHE A 107 19.80 5.27 10.57
C PHE A 107 20.73 4.14 10.13
N LEU A 108 20.18 2.95 9.87
CA LEU A 108 20.97 1.84 9.35
C LEU A 108 21.53 2.16 7.96
N SER A 109 20.78 2.85 7.09
CA SER A 109 21.29 3.29 5.78
C SER A 109 22.44 4.28 5.89
N LYS A 110 22.42 5.17 6.89
CA LYS A 110 23.53 6.08 7.21
C LYS A 110 24.74 5.33 7.75
N ALA A 111 24.51 4.34 8.61
CA ALA A 111 25.58 3.51 9.16
C ALA A 111 26.28 2.67 8.09
N LEU A 112 25.51 2.16 7.12
CA LEU A 112 26.02 1.40 5.98
C LEU A 112 26.71 2.27 4.92
N GLY A 113 26.61 3.60 5.05
CA GLY A 113 27.31 4.54 4.17
C GLY A 113 26.93 4.40 2.70
N ILE A 114 25.63 4.24 2.40
CA ILE A 114 25.14 4.17 1.02
C ILE A 114 25.47 5.48 0.30
N SER A 115 26.56 5.46 -0.48
CA SER A 115 27.07 6.61 -1.22
C SER A 115 26.69 6.56 -2.69
N GLN A 116 26.65 5.36 -3.28
CA GLN A 116 26.32 5.12 -4.67
C GLN A 116 25.33 3.97 -4.77
N PHE A 117 24.24 4.17 -5.49
CA PHE A 117 23.20 3.16 -5.64
C PHE A 117 23.71 1.89 -6.33
N GLU A 118 24.61 2.03 -7.32
CA GLU A 118 25.17 0.93 -8.14
C GLU A 118 26.00 -0.08 -7.34
N THR A 119 26.64 0.36 -6.26
CA THR A 119 27.51 -0.50 -5.44
C THR A 119 26.86 -0.88 -4.11
N ALA A 120 25.59 -0.52 -3.92
CA ALA A 120 24.87 -0.65 -2.66
C ALA A 120 24.09 -1.98 -2.47
N THR A 121 24.37 -3.01 -3.26
CA THR A 121 23.59 -4.26 -3.27
C THR A 121 23.55 -4.92 -1.89
N LEU A 122 24.71 -5.07 -1.24
CA LEU A 122 24.80 -5.67 0.10
C LEU A 122 24.09 -4.82 1.16
N GLN A 123 24.14 -3.49 1.03
CA GLN A 123 23.47 -2.56 1.92
C GLN A 123 21.95 -2.70 1.80
N PHE A 124 21.40 -2.78 0.58
CA PHE A 124 19.97 -3.00 0.36
C PHE A 124 19.50 -4.37 0.86
N LEU A 125 20.30 -5.42 0.68
CA LEU A 125 20.02 -6.73 1.28
C LEU A 125 20.02 -6.67 2.81
N THR A 126 20.93 -5.90 3.41
CA THR A 126 21.00 -5.72 4.86
C THR A 126 19.78 -4.96 5.39
N LEU A 127 19.33 -3.91 4.70
CA LEU A 127 18.10 -3.17 5.03
C LEU A 127 16.85 -4.06 4.89
N SER A 128 16.77 -4.84 3.81
CA SER A 128 15.70 -5.81 3.61
C SER A 128 15.68 -6.87 4.72
N GLY A 129 16.85 -7.41 5.07
CA GLY A 129 17.02 -8.37 6.16
C GLY A 129 16.61 -7.80 7.51
N CYS A 130 16.99 -6.56 7.83
CA CYS A 130 16.56 -5.87 9.04
C CYS A 130 15.02 -5.74 9.11
N SER A 131 14.40 -5.33 8.01
CA SER A 131 12.94 -5.22 7.93
C SER A 131 12.25 -6.59 8.01
N PHE A 132 12.86 -7.63 7.46
CA PHE A 132 12.34 -8.99 7.54
C PHE A 132 12.43 -9.55 8.97
N LEU A 133 13.53 -9.29 9.68
CA LEU A 133 13.64 -9.62 11.10
C LEU A 133 12.60 -8.87 11.94
N PHE A 134 12.33 -7.60 11.61
CA PHE A 134 11.25 -6.83 12.21
C PHE A 134 9.87 -7.49 11.95
N TYR A 135 9.62 -7.96 10.73
CA TYR A 135 8.42 -8.74 10.39
C TYR A 135 8.32 -10.01 11.24
N LEU A 136 9.38 -10.82 11.31
CA LEU A 136 9.38 -12.08 12.06
C LEU A 136 9.15 -11.86 13.55
N ARG A 137 9.73 -10.80 14.12
CA ARG A 137 9.64 -10.47 15.55
C ARG A 137 8.28 -9.90 15.93
N TYR A 138 7.79 -8.90 15.20
CA TYR A 138 6.59 -8.15 15.58
C TYR A 138 5.33 -8.57 14.82
N ARG A 139 5.47 -9.37 13.76
CA ARG A 139 4.38 -9.86 12.90
C ARG A 139 3.52 -8.72 12.34
N MET A 140 4.17 -7.60 12.03
CA MET A 140 3.53 -6.38 11.52
C MET A 140 3.57 -6.37 9.98
N PRO A 141 2.42 -6.36 9.30
CA PRO A 141 2.34 -6.55 7.85
C PRO A 141 3.05 -5.44 7.05
N PHE A 142 3.07 -4.21 7.56
CA PHE A 142 3.71 -3.06 6.89
C PHE A 142 5.21 -3.22 6.67
N SER A 143 5.88 -4.07 7.46
CA SER A 143 7.32 -4.33 7.31
C SER A 143 7.65 -5.10 6.03
N LEU A 144 6.70 -5.78 5.39
CA LEU A 144 6.96 -6.45 4.11
C LEU A 144 7.18 -5.47 2.95
N LEU A 145 6.68 -4.23 3.04
CA LEU A 145 6.93 -3.23 2.00
C LEU A 145 8.42 -2.87 1.93
N PRO A 146 9.10 -2.47 3.02
CA PRO A 146 10.55 -2.23 2.96
C PRO A 146 11.38 -3.50 2.67
N VAL A 147 10.91 -4.69 3.05
CA VAL A 147 11.54 -5.96 2.62
C VAL A 147 11.57 -6.06 1.09
N ALA A 148 10.41 -5.97 0.45
CA ALA A 148 10.30 -6.07 -1.00
C ALA A 148 11.02 -4.91 -1.71
N ALA A 149 10.91 -3.69 -1.19
CA ALA A 149 11.60 -2.52 -1.74
C ALA A 149 13.12 -2.67 -1.66
N GLY A 150 13.65 -3.19 -0.55
CA GLY A 150 15.08 -3.47 -0.41
C GLY A 150 15.58 -4.56 -1.36
N LEU A 151 14.78 -5.61 -1.60
CA LEU A 151 15.12 -6.66 -2.59
C LEU A 151 15.12 -6.11 -4.02
N VAL A 152 14.10 -5.32 -4.38
CA VAL A 152 14.03 -4.63 -5.68
C VAL A 152 15.24 -3.71 -5.86
N ALA A 153 15.57 -2.90 -4.85
CA ALA A 153 16.73 -2.02 -4.90
C ALA A 153 18.06 -2.79 -5.01
N ALA A 154 18.21 -3.92 -4.30
CA ALA A 154 19.37 -4.79 -4.41
C ALA A 154 19.54 -5.37 -5.81
N VAL A 155 18.44 -5.83 -6.43
CA VAL A 155 18.48 -6.32 -7.82
C VAL A 155 18.89 -5.21 -8.77
N ILE A 156 18.26 -4.04 -8.70
CA ILE A 156 18.60 -2.91 -9.59
C ILE A 156 20.06 -2.48 -9.39
N SER A 157 20.53 -2.42 -8.14
CA SER A 157 21.92 -2.15 -7.79
C SER A 157 22.87 -3.16 -8.44
N SER A 158 22.57 -4.46 -8.36
CA SER A 158 23.45 -5.52 -8.85
C SER A 158 23.60 -5.57 -10.38
N ILE A 159 22.57 -5.18 -11.12
CA ILE A 159 22.61 -5.16 -12.58
C ILE A 159 23.23 -3.83 -13.07
N GLY A 160 23.14 -2.76 -12.27
CA GLY A 160 23.67 -1.43 -12.58
C GLY A 160 22.58 -0.44 -13.01
N VAL A 161 22.80 0.85 -12.76
CA VAL A 161 21.79 1.92 -12.99
C VAL A 161 21.58 2.21 -14.47
N ASP A 162 22.46 1.74 -15.36
CA ASP A 162 22.19 1.77 -16.81
C ASP A 162 20.96 0.93 -17.21
N ILE A 163 20.48 0.03 -16.32
CA ILE A 163 19.19 -0.66 -16.47
C ILE A 163 18.00 0.31 -16.32
N LEU A 164 18.17 1.51 -15.75
CA LEU A 164 17.13 2.53 -15.81
C LEU A 164 16.79 2.92 -17.27
N ARG A 165 17.67 2.61 -18.24
CA ARG A 165 17.36 2.70 -19.68
C ARG A 165 16.44 1.57 -20.14
N HIS A 166 16.46 0.41 -19.49
CA HIS A 166 15.55 -0.70 -19.70
C HIS A 166 14.30 -0.54 -18.81
N GLN A 167 13.43 0.39 -19.21
CA GLN A 167 12.25 0.80 -18.43
C GLN A 167 11.29 -0.36 -18.08
N LEU A 168 11.32 -1.45 -18.86
CA LEU A 168 10.56 -2.68 -18.61
C LEU A 168 11.00 -3.43 -17.34
N VAL A 169 12.22 -3.22 -16.83
CA VAL A 169 12.71 -3.92 -15.63
C VAL A 169 11.91 -3.52 -14.39
N PHE A 170 11.53 -2.25 -14.25
CA PHE A 170 10.64 -1.82 -13.16
C PHE A 170 9.28 -2.50 -13.24
N SER A 171 8.72 -2.64 -14.45
CA SER A 171 7.45 -3.34 -14.63
C SER A 171 7.58 -4.84 -14.33
N ALA A 172 8.67 -5.48 -14.72
CA ALA A 172 8.92 -6.90 -14.43
C ALA A 172 9.11 -7.16 -12.92
N LEU A 173 9.89 -6.31 -12.23
CA LEU A 173 10.06 -6.39 -10.78
C LEU A 173 8.75 -6.08 -10.06
N GLY A 174 8.03 -5.06 -10.49
CA GLY A 174 6.71 -4.72 -9.98
C GLY A 174 5.70 -5.87 -10.14
N LEU A 175 5.70 -6.54 -11.30
CA LEU A 175 4.86 -7.71 -11.56
C LEU A 175 5.27 -8.89 -10.66
N THR A 176 6.56 -9.08 -10.41
CA THR A 176 7.05 -10.10 -9.47
C THR A 176 6.52 -9.83 -8.05
N VAL A 177 6.63 -8.59 -7.56
CA VAL A 177 6.06 -8.20 -6.25
C VAL A 177 4.54 -8.36 -6.24
N PHE A 178 3.85 -8.02 -7.34
CA PHE A 178 2.41 -8.21 -7.50
C PHE A 178 2.00 -9.68 -7.39
N LEU A 179 2.74 -10.59 -8.03
CA LEU A 179 2.46 -12.03 -7.95
C LEU A 179 2.66 -12.56 -6.52
N VAL A 180 3.69 -12.08 -5.82
CA VAL A 180 3.88 -12.40 -4.40
C VAL A 180 2.72 -11.85 -3.56
N ALA A 181 2.28 -10.61 -3.81
CA ALA A 181 1.13 -10.03 -3.13
C ALA A 181 -0.16 -10.85 -3.36
N MET A 182 -0.42 -11.26 -4.60
CA MET A 182 -1.53 -12.14 -4.95
C MET A 182 -1.48 -13.49 -4.22
N SER A 183 -0.28 -14.02 -3.94
CA SER A 183 -0.14 -15.26 -3.17
C SER A 183 -0.62 -15.12 -1.72
N PHE A 184 -0.51 -13.92 -1.13
CA PHE A 184 -1.06 -13.62 0.19
C PHE A 184 -2.57 -13.47 0.14
N ASP A 185 -3.09 -12.75 -0.86
CA ASP A 185 -4.54 -12.55 -1.04
C ASP A 185 -5.27 -13.86 -1.32
N ALA A 186 -4.70 -14.73 -2.15
CA ALA A 186 -5.29 -16.02 -2.49
C ALA A 186 -5.39 -16.97 -1.29
N ARG A 187 -4.51 -16.81 -0.28
CA ARG A 187 -4.54 -17.57 0.98
C ARG A 187 -5.61 -17.06 1.96
N ASP A 188 -6.10 -15.84 1.77
CA ASP A 188 -7.04 -15.19 2.68
C ASP A 188 -8.16 -14.47 1.92
N ARG A 189 -8.90 -15.25 1.14
CA ARG A 189 -9.99 -14.74 0.27
C ARG A 189 -11.14 -14.10 1.05
N LYS A 190 -11.38 -14.60 2.27
CA LYS A 190 -12.40 -14.05 3.18
C LYS A 190 -11.92 -12.81 3.93
N ARG A 191 -10.64 -12.42 3.79
CA ARG A 191 -10.00 -11.27 4.45
C ARG A 191 -10.11 -11.31 5.98
N GLN A 192 -9.93 -12.50 6.54
CA GLN A 192 -10.04 -12.73 7.99
C GLN A 192 -8.67 -12.91 8.66
N LEU A 193 -7.61 -13.11 7.88
CA LEU A 193 -6.26 -13.35 8.35
C LEU A 193 -5.39 -12.10 8.16
N ARG A 194 -4.21 -12.12 8.79
CA ARG A 194 -3.17 -11.10 8.58
C ARG A 194 -2.52 -11.17 7.20
N ALA A 195 -2.80 -12.23 6.44
CA ALA A 195 -2.26 -12.40 5.09
C ALA A 195 -2.84 -11.35 4.14
N SER A 196 -4.12 -10.99 4.27
CA SER A 196 -4.72 -9.89 3.53
C SER A 196 -3.97 -8.56 3.77
N ASP A 197 -3.63 -8.26 5.02
CA ASP A 197 -2.84 -7.05 5.34
C ASP A 197 -1.44 -7.09 4.73
N CYS A 198 -0.80 -8.26 4.72
CA CYS A 198 0.51 -8.44 4.06
C CYS A 198 0.42 -8.18 2.55
N GLY A 199 -0.61 -8.70 1.89
CA GLY A 199 -0.89 -8.48 0.48
C GLY A 199 -1.12 -7.00 0.17
N PHE A 200 -1.88 -6.28 1.01
CA PHE A 200 -2.10 -4.84 0.88
C PHE A 200 -0.79 -4.04 0.75
N TRP A 201 0.17 -4.25 1.66
CA TRP A 201 1.43 -3.49 1.66
C TRP A 201 2.33 -3.84 0.47
N LEU A 202 2.29 -5.08 0.00
CA LEU A 202 3.02 -5.48 -1.21
C LEU A 202 2.36 -4.92 -2.48
N HIS A 203 1.02 -4.88 -2.56
CA HIS A 203 0.31 -4.22 -3.67
C HIS A 203 0.56 -2.71 -3.70
N LEU A 204 0.67 -2.07 -2.54
CA LEU A 204 1.02 -0.64 -2.41
C LEU A 204 2.39 -0.31 -3.03
N LEU A 205 3.35 -1.25 -2.97
CA LEU A 205 4.66 -1.13 -3.62
C LEU A 205 4.64 -1.56 -5.08
N ALA A 206 3.99 -2.69 -5.39
CA ALA A 206 3.98 -3.27 -6.73
C ALA A 206 3.37 -2.32 -7.78
N SER A 207 2.27 -1.67 -7.41
CA SER A 207 1.49 -0.80 -8.29
C SER A 207 2.31 0.36 -8.86
N PRO A 208 2.97 1.22 -8.06
CA PRO A 208 3.80 2.29 -8.59
C PRO A 208 5.02 1.76 -9.35
N LEU A 209 5.58 0.59 -9.02
CA LEU A 209 6.68 -0.01 -9.80
C LEU A 209 6.21 -0.42 -11.21
N ILE A 210 5.05 -1.08 -11.31
CA ILE A 210 4.46 -1.49 -12.60
C ILE A 210 4.17 -0.27 -13.46
N VAL A 211 3.46 0.70 -12.87
CA VAL A 211 3.03 1.91 -13.57
C VAL A 211 4.23 2.78 -13.94
N HIS A 212 5.24 2.92 -13.08
CA HIS A 212 6.46 3.68 -13.39
C HIS A 212 7.21 3.07 -14.57
N GLY A 213 7.44 1.76 -14.57
CA GLY A 213 8.12 1.10 -15.70
C GLY A 213 7.35 1.25 -17.02
N MET A 214 6.03 1.12 -17.00
CA MET A 214 5.21 1.28 -18.19
C MET A 214 5.20 2.74 -18.67
N MET A 215 5.01 3.68 -17.75
CA MET A 215 4.98 5.11 -18.04
C MET A 215 6.30 5.59 -18.58
N THR A 216 7.43 5.13 -18.05
CA THR A 216 8.74 5.54 -18.54
C THR A 216 9.08 4.92 -19.90
N THR A 217 8.64 3.68 -20.14
CA THR A 217 8.74 3.02 -21.46
C THR A 217 7.94 3.78 -22.51
N LEU A 218 6.65 4.02 -22.26
CA LEU A 218 5.78 4.73 -23.21
C LEU A 218 6.26 6.18 -23.36
N LEU A 219 6.40 6.87 -22.23
CA LEU A 219 7.09 8.12 -21.90
C LEU A 219 8.29 8.61 -22.71
N PHE A 220 9.38 7.93 -22.47
CA PHE A 220 10.72 8.50 -22.59
C PHE A 220 11.66 7.53 -23.30
N SER A 221 11.15 6.41 -23.82
CA SER A 221 11.94 5.49 -24.62
C SER A 221 11.82 5.85 -26.09
N ASP A 222 12.97 6.06 -26.73
CA ASP A 222 13.11 6.07 -28.19
C ASP A 222 13.17 4.64 -28.75
N ALA A 223 13.17 3.63 -27.87
CA ALA A 223 13.27 2.22 -28.21
C ALA A 223 11.91 1.70 -28.72
N GLY A 224 11.83 1.52 -30.04
CA GLY A 224 10.64 1.11 -30.81
C GLY A 224 10.04 -0.27 -30.54
N VAL A 225 9.94 -0.73 -29.29
CA VAL A 225 9.08 -1.88 -28.94
C VAL A 225 7.61 -1.51 -29.13
N LEU A 226 7.30 -0.23 -28.97
CA LEU A 226 6.07 0.39 -29.41
C LEU A 226 6.49 1.64 -30.20
N ASP A 227 6.78 1.47 -31.49
CA ASP A 227 6.81 2.58 -32.45
C ASP A 227 5.36 3.11 -32.64
N ALA A 228 4.77 3.51 -31.52
CA ALA A 228 3.42 3.99 -31.38
C ALA A 228 3.51 5.49 -31.61
N GLY A 229 3.64 5.91 -32.87
CA GLY A 229 3.58 7.32 -33.25
C GLY A 229 2.31 7.99 -32.70
N THR A 230 1.23 8.05 -33.48
CA THR A 230 -0.03 8.72 -33.10
C THR A 230 -0.84 7.98 -32.02
N ASN A 231 -0.46 6.75 -31.65
CA ASN A 231 -1.30 5.86 -30.81
C ASN A 231 -0.84 5.70 -29.34
N ARG A 232 0.24 6.37 -28.92
CA ARG A 232 0.80 6.19 -27.57
C ARG A 232 -0.17 6.53 -26.44
N GLU A 233 -1.02 7.52 -26.67
CA GLU A 233 -2.04 7.97 -25.74
C GLU A 233 -3.16 6.95 -25.55
N ILE A 234 -3.54 6.28 -26.64
CA ILE A 234 -4.49 5.16 -26.61
C ILE A 234 -3.90 4.00 -25.80
N VAL A 235 -2.60 3.69 -25.97
CA VAL A 235 -1.94 2.64 -25.19
C VAL A 235 -1.88 2.99 -23.70
N LEU A 236 -1.58 4.25 -23.35
CA LEU A 236 -1.62 4.72 -21.96
C LEU A 236 -3.01 4.57 -21.34
N LEU A 237 -4.04 4.99 -22.07
CA LEU A 237 -5.43 4.91 -21.63
C LEU A 237 -5.85 3.44 -21.45
N LEU A 238 -5.54 2.56 -22.41
CA LEU A 238 -5.82 1.13 -22.32
C LEU A 238 -5.08 0.48 -21.15
N PHE A 239 -3.82 0.86 -20.91
CA PHE A 239 -3.05 0.37 -19.76
C PHE A 239 -3.74 0.74 -18.44
N PHE A 240 -4.14 2.01 -18.25
CA PHE A 240 -4.82 2.42 -17.01
C PHE A 240 -6.20 1.80 -16.86
N ILE A 241 -6.95 1.58 -17.95
CA ILE A 241 -8.20 0.82 -17.91
C ILE A 241 -7.93 -0.63 -17.45
N LEU A 242 -6.95 -1.31 -18.05
CA LEU A 242 -6.60 -2.69 -17.66
C LEU A 242 -6.14 -2.75 -16.21
N PHE A 243 -5.35 -1.76 -15.78
CA PHE A 243 -4.87 -1.64 -14.41
C PHE A 243 -6.03 -1.43 -13.41
N LEU A 244 -7.00 -0.57 -13.76
CA LEU A 244 -8.23 -0.35 -12.99
C LEU A 244 -9.08 -1.62 -12.90
N LEU A 245 -9.27 -2.32 -14.02
CA LEU A 245 -10.00 -3.59 -14.06
C LEU A 245 -9.30 -4.64 -13.20
N THR A 246 -7.96 -4.70 -13.24
CA THR A 246 -7.17 -5.61 -12.39
C THR A 246 -7.35 -5.27 -10.92
N ALA A 247 -7.23 -4.00 -10.54
CA ALA A 247 -7.44 -3.56 -9.16
C ALA A 247 -8.87 -3.88 -8.66
N LEU A 248 -9.88 -3.71 -9.51
CA LEU A 248 -11.27 -4.03 -9.21
C LEU A 248 -11.49 -5.55 -9.10
N PHE A 249 -10.87 -6.34 -9.97
CA PHE A 249 -10.96 -7.80 -9.96
C PHE A 249 -10.40 -8.39 -8.66
N VAL A 250 -9.19 -7.96 -8.28
CA VAL A 250 -8.49 -8.36 -7.05
C VAL A 250 -9.11 -7.73 -5.80
N ASP A 251 -9.98 -6.74 -5.98
CA ASP A 251 -10.66 -6.01 -4.90
C ASP A 251 -9.70 -5.15 -4.04
N ARG A 252 -8.63 -4.61 -4.64
CA ARG A 252 -7.55 -3.90 -3.91
C ARG A 252 -7.47 -2.43 -4.29
N ARG A 253 -8.16 -1.59 -3.50
CA ARG A 253 -8.17 -0.12 -3.65
C ARG A 253 -6.78 0.51 -3.51
N ALA A 254 -5.91 -0.08 -2.68
CA ALA A 254 -4.53 0.36 -2.45
C ALA A 254 -3.72 0.50 -3.76
N MET A 255 -4.01 -0.35 -4.75
CA MET A 255 -3.35 -0.29 -6.04
C MET A 255 -3.62 1.04 -6.76
N LEU A 256 -4.86 1.51 -6.74
CA LEU A 256 -5.24 2.77 -7.39
C LEU A 256 -4.68 3.98 -6.66
N VAL A 257 -4.72 3.96 -5.32
CA VAL A 257 -4.23 5.07 -4.50
C VAL A 257 -2.73 5.31 -4.72
N SER A 258 -1.94 4.23 -4.80
CA SER A 258 -0.49 4.33 -5.00
C SER A 258 -0.06 4.70 -6.42
N SER A 259 -0.91 4.48 -7.43
CA SER A 259 -0.65 4.89 -8.82
C SER A 259 -1.35 6.19 -9.23
N LEU A 260 -2.02 6.87 -8.30
CA LEU A 260 -2.94 7.97 -8.60
C LEU A 260 -2.25 9.13 -9.33
N SER A 261 -1.07 9.54 -8.85
CA SER A 261 -0.30 10.63 -9.47
C SER A 261 0.11 10.32 -10.91
N TYR A 262 0.42 9.06 -11.22
CA TYR A 262 0.75 8.63 -12.58
C TYR A 262 -0.48 8.65 -13.48
N ALA A 263 -1.63 8.18 -12.99
CA ALA A 263 -2.90 8.22 -13.74
C ALA A 263 -3.30 9.65 -14.08
N LEU A 264 -3.18 10.56 -13.10
CA LEU A 264 -3.47 11.97 -13.29
C LEU A 264 -2.56 12.62 -14.35
N TYR A 265 -1.25 12.34 -14.27
CA TYR A 265 -0.28 12.80 -15.27
C TYR A 265 -0.60 12.25 -16.67
N ALA A 266 -0.95 10.97 -16.78
CA ALA A 266 -1.29 10.35 -18.06
C ALA A 266 -2.52 11.00 -18.70
N ILE A 267 -3.60 11.19 -17.93
CA ILE A 267 -4.82 11.88 -18.42
C ILE A 267 -4.49 13.30 -18.86
N PHE A 268 -3.70 14.03 -18.07
CA PHE A 268 -3.24 15.37 -18.45
C PHE A 268 -2.53 15.37 -19.80
N LYS A 269 -1.67 14.38 -20.03
CA LYS A 269 -0.92 14.31 -21.27
C LYS A 269 -1.79 13.95 -22.49
N VAL A 270 -2.73 13.03 -22.34
CA VAL A 270 -3.67 12.63 -23.41
C VAL A 270 -4.66 13.76 -23.76
N VAL A 271 -5.16 14.47 -22.76
CA VAL A 271 -6.17 15.50 -22.96
C VAL A 271 -5.57 16.76 -23.58
N SER A 272 -4.39 17.19 -23.12
CA SER A 272 -3.70 18.38 -23.66
C SER A 272 -3.21 18.24 -25.09
N SER A 273 -3.08 17.01 -25.62
CA SER A 273 -2.66 16.76 -27.00
C SER A 273 -3.82 16.65 -28.00
N ASN A 274 -5.03 16.29 -27.55
CA ASN A 274 -6.18 16.02 -28.43
C ASN A 274 -7.33 17.01 -28.29
N ILE A 275 -7.43 17.71 -27.16
CA ILE A 275 -8.55 18.61 -26.86
C ILE A 275 -8.01 20.05 -26.84
N LEU A 276 -8.69 20.95 -27.55
CA LEU A 276 -8.37 22.36 -27.74
C LEU A 276 -7.83 23.01 -26.46
N ASP A 277 -6.73 23.77 -26.61
CA ASP A 277 -6.12 24.61 -25.58
C ASP A 277 -7.18 25.52 -24.94
N SER A 278 -7.73 25.06 -23.82
CA SER A 278 -8.62 25.83 -22.98
C SER A 278 -7.86 26.17 -21.71
N SER A 279 -7.91 27.44 -21.31
CA SER A 279 -7.29 27.93 -20.08
C SER A 279 -7.74 27.16 -18.82
N ASN A 280 -8.89 26.48 -18.90
CA ASN A 280 -9.49 25.72 -17.81
C ASN A 280 -9.25 24.19 -17.89
N LEU A 281 -8.45 23.70 -18.85
CA LEU A 281 -8.20 22.26 -19.03
C LEU A 281 -7.71 21.54 -17.76
N PRO A 282 -6.75 22.08 -16.96
CA PRO A 282 -6.35 21.45 -15.71
C PRO A 282 -7.49 21.31 -14.69
N LEU A 283 -8.36 22.33 -14.60
CA LEU A 283 -9.50 22.32 -13.68
C LEU A 283 -10.54 21.26 -14.08
N MET A 284 -10.83 21.14 -15.38
CA MET A 284 -11.76 20.12 -15.88
C MET A 284 -11.24 18.70 -15.61
N ILE A 285 -9.94 18.48 -15.78
CA ILE A 285 -9.31 17.18 -15.47
C ILE A 285 -9.44 16.86 -13.98
N PHE A 286 -9.16 17.84 -13.09
CA PHE A 286 -9.31 17.62 -11.66
C PHE A 286 -10.76 17.37 -11.24
N ILE A 287 -11.73 18.05 -11.83
CA ILE A 287 -13.15 17.80 -11.57
C ILE A 287 -13.51 16.38 -12.02
N GLY A 288 -13.20 16.00 -13.26
CA GLY A 288 -13.51 14.67 -13.79
C GLY A 288 -12.84 13.56 -12.98
N PHE A 289 -11.56 13.74 -12.63
CA PHE A 289 -10.81 12.79 -11.83
C PHE A 289 -11.29 12.71 -10.39
N GLY A 290 -11.69 13.84 -9.79
CA GLY A 290 -12.30 13.88 -8.45
C GLY A 290 -13.63 13.13 -8.41
N ILE A 291 -14.51 13.35 -9.39
CA ILE A 291 -15.77 12.60 -9.54
C ILE A 291 -15.47 11.10 -9.68
N PHE A 292 -14.49 10.73 -10.52
CA PHE A 292 -14.05 9.35 -10.68
C PHE A 292 -13.62 8.72 -9.34
N ILE A 293 -12.79 9.39 -8.55
CA ILE A 293 -12.35 8.89 -7.24
C ILE A 293 -13.53 8.72 -6.28
N VAL A 294 -14.46 9.67 -6.23
CA VAL A 294 -15.64 9.60 -5.34
C VAL A 294 -16.54 8.43 -5.73
N LEU A 295 -16.80 8.24 -7.04
CA LEU A 295 -17.62 7.14 -7.54
C LEU A 295 -16.99 5.78 -7.25
N PHE A 296 -15.71 5.60 -7.53
CA PHE A 296 -15.03 4.34 -7.26
C PHE A 296 -14.84 4.10 -5.76
N GLY A 297 -14.67 5.15 -4.96
CA GLY A 297 -14.59 5.04 -3.50
C GLY A 297 -15.90 4.57 -2.86
N THR A 298 -17.04 5.05 -3.36
CA THR A 298 -18.38 4.75 -2.81
C THR A 298 -19.01 3.48 -3.39
N TYR A 299 -18.87 3.25 -4.70
CA TYR A 299 -19.57 2.17 -5.41
C TYR A 299 -18.68 0.98 -5.78
N TRP A 300 -17.48 0.87 -5.20
CA TRP A 300 -16.50 -0.17 -5.49
C TRP A 300 -17.09 -1.58 -5.66
N TYR A 301 -17.81 -2.07 -4.64
CA TYR A 301 -18.38 -3.42 -4.65
C TYR A 301 -19.50 -3.60 -5.67
N LYS A 302 -20.31 -2.56 -5.90
CA LYS A 302 -21.38 -2.61 -6.90
C LYS A 302 -20.78 -2.69 -8.31
N LEU A 303 -19.76 -1.88 -8.60
CA LEU A 303 -19.04 -1.89 -9.88
C LEU A 303 -18.34 -3.21 -10.12
N ARG A 304 -17.63 -3.74 -9.11
CA ARG A 304 -16.95 -5.04 -9.18
C ARG A 304 -17.92 -6.16 -9.53
N ARG A 305 -19.04 -6.23 -8.80
CA ARG A 305 -20.07 -7.24 -9.05
C ARG A 305 -20.71 -7.09 -10.43
N LEU A 306 -20.99 -5.87 -10.88
CA LEU A 306 -21.59 -5.63 -12.19
C LEU A 306 -20.67 -6.07 -13.33
N ILE A 307 -19.39 -5.67 -13.27
CA ILE A 307 -18.41 -5.94 -14.32
C ILE A 307 -18.01 -7.42 -14.36
N PHE A 308 -17.83 -8.04 -13.20
CA PHE A 308 -17.33 -9.41 -13.10
C PHE A 308 -18.41 -10.46 -12.78
N ALA A 309 -19.70 -10.13 -12.82
CA ALA A 309 -20.79 -11.08 -12.61
C ALA A 309 -20.67 -12.32 -13.52
N ALA A 310 -20.30 -12.11 -14.79
CA ALA A 310 -20.11 -13.18 -15.76
C ALA A 310 -18.90 -14.09 -15.47
N PHE A 311 -17.94 -13.62 -14.67
CA PHE A 311 -16.74 -14.37 -14.29
C PHE A 311 -16.93 -15.24 -13.04
N ARG A 312 -18.12 -15.22 -12.42
CA ARG A 312 -18.48 -16.09 -11.30
C ARG A 312 -18.31 -17.56 -11.69
N GLY A 313 -17.48 -18.30 -10.96
CA GLY A 313 -17.20 -19.72 -11.19
C GLY A 313 -16.02 -20.02 -12.14
N SER A 314 -15.40 -18.99 -12.75
CA SER A 314 -14.20 -19.16 -13.57
C SER A 314 -12.97 -19.57 -12.76
N TRP A 315 -11.93 -20.12 -13.41
CA TRP A 315 -10.67 -20.48 -12.74
C TRP A 315 -10.00 -19.28 -12.05
N PRO A 316 -9.91 -18.08 -12.65
CA PRO A 316 -9.37 -16.90 -11.98
C PRO A 316 -10.17 -16.46 -10.74
N ALA A 317 -11.49 -16.64 -10.75
CA ALA A 317 -12.34 -16.32 -9.60
C ALA A 317 -12.01 -17.14 -8.35
N ARG A 318 -11.28 -18.26 -8.50
CA ARG A 318 -10.76 -19.03 -7.37
C ARG A 318 -9.63 -18.31 -6.64
N PHE A 319 -8.98 -17.28 -7.18
CA PHE A 319 -7.85 -16.64 -6.48
C PHE A 319 -8.18 -15.32 -5.81
N VAL A 320 -9.41 -14.82 -5.99
CA VAL A 320 -9.87 -13.51 -5.51
C VAL A 320 -11.05 -13.65 -4.55
N PRO A 321 -11.39 -12.59 -3.78
CA PRO A 321 -12.59 -12.59 -2.95
C PRO A 321 -13.87 -12.83 -3.76
N GLU A 322 -14.96 -13.23 -3.11
CA GLU A 322 -16.24 -13.50 -3.78
C GLU A 322 -16.73 -12.27 -4.57
N ILE A 323 -17.22 -12.50 -5.80
CA ILE A 323 -17.64 -11.48 -6.78
C ILE A 323 -19.16 -11.28 -6.74
#